data_AF-A0A914QX56-F1
#
_entry.id   AF-A0A914QX56-F1
#
_cell.length_a   1.000
_cell.length_b   1.000
_cell.length_c   1.000
_cell.angle_alpha   90.00
_cell.angle_beta   90.00
_cell.angle_gamma   90.00
#
_symmetry.space_group_name_H-M   'P 1'
#
loop_
_entity.id
_entity.type
_entity.pdbx_description
1 polymer ?
#
loop_
_entity_poly.entity_id
_entity_poly.type
_entity_poly.pdbx_seq_one_letter_code
_entity_poly.pdbx_strand_id
1 'polypeptide(L)'
;MVPHRALEGTAKPTVFSTIFPSSGDADLTPHFLKNITHAFCYMHEIVDSAISVPHTLRSAEQMANRGSKLWQSKNNQWDYSEEEVYSRATTALNPQIPSRYWA
;
A
#
# COMPACT_ATOMS: atom_id res chain seq x y z
N MET A 1 -9.39 4.89 -17.31
CA MET A 1 -9.66 6.10 -16.53
C MET A 1 -8.35 6.62 -15.95
N VAL A 2 -8.12 7.93 -15.93
CA VAL A 2 -6.95 8.56 -15.28
C VAL A 2 -7.48 9.55 -14.23
N PRO A 3 -7.71 9.11 -12.99
CA PRO A 3 -8.31 9.97 -11.95
C PRO A 3 -7.30 10.92 -11.29
N HIS A 4 -6.03 10.54 -11.26
CA HIS A 4 -4.97 11.26 -10.54
C HIS A 4 -4.21 12.21 -11.46
N ARG A 5 -3.60 13.25 -10.88
CA ARG A 5 -2.61 14.08 -11.57
C ARG A 5 -1.29 13.32 -11.64
N ALA A 6 -0.65 13.27 -12.81
CA ALA A 6 0.73 12.82 -12.92
C ALA A 6 1.67 13.85 -12.29
N LEU A 7 2.38 13.45 -11.24
CA LEU A 7 3.44 14.26 -10.63
C LEU A 7 4.75 14.13 -11.43
N GLU A 8 4.99 12.96 -12.02
CA GLU A 8 6.17 12.67 -12.83
C GLU A 8 5.78 11.72 -13.98
N GLY A 9 6.43 11.90 -15.14
CA GLY A 9 6.24 11.05 -16.31
C GLY A 9 4.84 11.10 -16.91
N THR A 10 4.44 10.01 -17.58
CA THR A 10 3.13 9.85 -18.19
C THR A 10 2.22 9.02 -17.31
N ALA A 11 1.03 9.55 -16.96
CA ALA A 11 0.06 8.87 -16.11
C ALA A 11 -0.33 7.51 -16.70
N LYS A 12 -0.29 6.45 -15.88
CA LYS A 12 -0.80 5.14 -16.30
C LYS A 12 -2.33 5.10 -16.11
N PRO A 13 -3.11 4.84 -17.17
CA PRO A 13 -4.55 4.71 -17.04
C PRO A 13 -4.94 3.40 -16.37
N THR A 14 -5.86 3.48 -15.41
CA THR A 14 -6.48 2.32 -14.79
C THR A 14 -7.64 1.84 -15.66
N VAL A 15 -7.66 0.56 -16.00
CA VAL A 15 -8.71 -0.07 -16.82
C VAL A 15 -9.68 -0.80 -15.89
N PHE A 16 -10.98 -0.56 -16.06
CA PHE A 16 -12.04 -1.22 -15.31
C PHE A 16 -12.93 -1.99 -16.29
N SER A 17 -13.29 -3.22 -15.95
CA SER A 17 -14.22 -4.04 -16.70
C SER A 17 -15.35 -4.51 -15.78
N THR A 18 -16.59 -4.39 -16.27
CA THR A 18 -17.76 -4.93 -15.58
C THR A 18 -17.88 -6.41 -15.91
N ILE A 19 -17.72 -7.29 -14.90
CA ILE A 19 -17.79 -8.75 -15.09
C ILE A 19 -19.23 -9.24 -14.95
N PHE A 20 -19.96 -8.71 -13.96
CA PHE A 20 -21.34 -9.06 -13.68
C PHE A 20 -22.20 -7.79 -13.77
N PRO A 21 -22.84 -7.53 -14.94
CA PRO A 21 -23.81 -6.45 -15.03
C PRO A 21 -25.05 -6.81 -14.20
N SER A 22 -25.58 -5.85 -13.41
CA SER A 22 -26.88 -6.03 -12.75
C SER A 22 -27.92 -6.28 -13.83
N SER A 23 -28.63 -7.41 -13.77
CA SER A 23 -29.58 -7.84 -14.79
C SER A 23 -30.94 -7.15 -14.73
N GLY A 24 -31.10 -6.12 -13.88
CA GLY A 24 -32.37 -5.42 -13.68
C GLY A 24 -32.30 -3.89 -13.61
N ASP A 25 -31.12 -3.30 -13.41
CA ASP A 25 -31.00 -1.86 -13.19
C ASP A 25 -30.61 -1.14 -14.49
N ALA A 26 -31.59 -0.51 -15.13
CA ALA A 26 -31.37 0.37 -16.29
C ALA A 26 -30.45 1.58 -15.96
N ASP A 27 -30.19 1.84 -14.67
CA ASP A 27 -29.46 3.02 -14.19
C ASP A 27 -27.93 2.83 -14.14
N LEU A 28 -27.40 1.60 -14.25
CA LEU A 28 -25.95 1.33 -14.23
C LEU A 28 -25.30 1.52 -15.61
N THR A 29 -25.51 2.71 -16.19
CA THR A 29 -24.86 3.07 -17.45
C THR A 29 -23.33 3.16 -17.28
N PRO A 30 -22.54 2.89 -18.33
CA PRO A 30 -21.08 3.02 -18.26
C PRO A 30 -20.61 4.41 -17.83
N HIS A 31 -21.36 5.45 -18.19
CA HIS A 31 -21.06 6.83 -17.78
C HIS A 31 -21.28 7.04 -16.29
N PHE A 32 -22.40 6.55 -15.75
CA PHE A 32 -22.68 6.59 -14.31
C PHE A 32 -21.61 5.85 -13.51
N LEU A 33 -21.27 4.62 -13.92
CA LEU A 33 -20.21 3.84 -13.30
C LEU A 33 -18.86 4.56 -13.32
N LYS A 34 -18.49 5.20 -14.45
CA LYS A 34 -17.26 5.97 -14.56
C LYS A 34 -17.24 7.14 -13.58
N ASN A 35 -18.33 7.90 -13.46
CA ASN A 35 -18.42 9.06 -12.58
C ASN A 35 -18.33 8.67 -11.10
N ILE A 36 -19.06 7.62 -10.70
CA ILE A 36 -18.99 7.08 -9.34
C ILE A 36 -17.60 6.53 -9.02
N THR A 37 -17.02 5.76 -9.95
CA THR A 37 -15.65 5.22 -9.78
C THR A 37 -14.64 6.34 -9.59
N HIS A 38 -14.79 7.44 -10.34
CA HIS A 38 -13.95 8.63 -10.19
C HIS A 38 -14.18 9.36 -8.85
N ALA A 39 -15.42 9.47 -8.39
CA ALA A 39 -15.72 10.06 -7.08
C ALA A 39 -15.07 9.27 -5.94
N PHE A 40 -15.10 7.93 -6.00
CA PHE A 40 -14.43 7.08 -5.01
C PHE A 40 -12.90 7.24 -4.99
N CYS A 41 -12.29 7.80 -6.03
CA CYS A 41 -10.86 8.13 -6.02
C CYS A 41 -10.50 9.33 -5.14
N TYR A 42 -11.47 10.12 -4.65
CA TYR A 42 -11.24 11.24 -3.72
C TYR A 42 -11.47 10.86 -2.25
N MET A 43 -12.15 9.76 -1.97
CA MET A 43 -12.64 9.42 -0.62
C MET A 43 -11.60 8.76 0.29
N HIS A 44 -10.31 8.98 0.07
CA HIS A 44 -9.27 8.23 0.77
C HIS A 44 -8.64 8.96 1.96
N GLU A 45 -9.07 10.19 2.28
CA GLU A 45 -8.72 10.92 3.51
C GLU A 45 -7.21 11.09 3.80
N ILE A 46 -6.34 10.89 2.79
CA ILE A 46 -4.87 10.96 2.97
C ILE A 46 -4.29 12.25 2.37
N VAL A 47 -4.85 12.70 1.25
CA VAL A 47 -4.46 13.93 0.55
C VAL A 47 -5.69 14.55 -0.12
N ASP A 48 -5.66 15.85 -0.39
CA ASP A 48 -6.77 16.61 -0.99
C ASP A 48 -6.86 16.45 -2.53
N SER A 49 -6.46 15.29 -3.06
CA SER A 49 -6.43 15.05 -4.51
C SER A 49 -6.72 13.59 -4.82
N ALA A 50 -7.31 13.32 -5.99
CA ALA A 50 -7.63 11.96 -6.37
C ALA A 50 -6.40 11.06 -6.51
N ILE A 51 -6.55 9.83 -6.03
CA ILE A 51 -5.58 8.73 -6.21
C ILE A 51 -5.90 7.88 -7.45
N SER A 52 -4.97 7.03 -7.86
CA SER A 52 -5.02 6.24 -9.10
C SER A 52 -6.13 5.19 -9.17
N VAL A 53 -6.65 4.75 -8.02
CA VAL A 53 -7.69 3.72 -7.90
C VAL A 53 -8.71 4.12 -6.82
N PRO A 54 -9.97 3.66 -6.90
CA PRO A 54 -10.98 3.90 -5.85
C PRO A 54 -10.48 3.55 -4.45
N HIS A 55 -10.90 4.33 -3.45
CA HIS A 55 -10.48 4.14 -2.06
C HIS A 55 -10.71 2.71 -1.55
N THR A 56 -11.84 2.11 -1.89
CA THR A 56 -12.17 0.73 -1.50
C THR A 56 -11.11 -0.30 -1.93
N LEU A 57 -10.58 -0.17 -3.15
CA LEU A 57 -9.52 -1.05 -3.66
C LEU A 57 -8.18 -0.79 -2.96
N ARG A 58 -7.84 0.48 -2.73
CA ARG A 58 -6.63 0.85 -1.97
C ARG A 58 -6.68 0.29 -0.54
N SER A 59 -7.82 0.40 0.13
CA SER A 59 -7.99 -0.14 1.49
C SER A 59 -7.87 -1.66 1.51
N ALA A 60 -8.40 -2.36 0.50
CA ALA A 60 -8.22 -3.80 0.35
C ALA A 60 -6.74 -4.20 0.19
N GLU A 61 -5.98 -3.46 -0.64
CA GLU A 61 -4.54 -3.67 -0.80
C GLU A 61 -3.78 -3.45 0.52
N GLN A 62 -4.08 -2.37 1.24
CA GLN A 62 -3.46 -2.07 2.54
C GLN A 62 -3.75 -3.17 3.57
N MET A 63 -4.99 -3.67 3.61
CA MET A 63 -5.39 -4.79 4.47
C MET A 63 -4.64 -6.07 4.10
N ALA A 64 -4.53 -6.40 2.81
CA ALA A 64 -3.79 -7.57 2.33
C ALA A 64 -2.30 -7.48 2.69
N ASN A 65 -1.67 -6.32 2.46
CA ASN A 65 -0.28 -6.07 2.81
C ASN A 65 -0.04 -6.19 4.32
N ARG A 66 -0.95 -5.65 5.14
CA ARG A 66 -0.88 -5.78 6.60
C ARG A 66 -1.07 -7.22 7.06
N GLY A 67 -2.03 -7.93 6.48
CA GLY A 67 -2.27 -9.35 6.76
C GLY A 67 -1.05 -10.21 6.43
N SER A 68 -0.43 -9.98 5.27
CA SER A 68 0.80 -10.66 4.86
C SER A 68 1.95 -10.41 5.85
N LYS A 69 2.17 -9.15 6.26
CA LYS A 69 3.19 -8.81 7.27
C LYS A 69 2.91 -9.44 8.63
N LEU A 70 1.65 -9.50 9.06
CA LEU A 70 1.27 -10.16 10.32
C LEU A 70 1.50 -11.67 10.25
N TRP A 71 1.17 -12.30 9.12
CA TRP A 71 1.42 -13.72 8.90
C TRP A 71 2.93 -14.02 8.90
N GLN A 72 3.71 -13.21 8.17
CA GLN A 72 5.18 -13.30 8.19
C GLN A 72 5.73 -13.08 9.59
N SER A 73 5.25 -12.10 10.35
CA SER A 73 5.74 -11.88 11.72
C SER A 73 5.41 -13.03 12.67
N LYS A 74 4.30 -13.73 12.47
CA LYS A 74 3.92 -14.89 13.30
C LYS A 74 4.66 -16.16 12.92
N ASN A 75 4.96 -16.32 11.64
CA ASN A 75 5.57 -17.54 11.10
C ASN A 75 7.08 -17.43 10.89
N ASN A 76 7.62 -16.21 10.71
CA ASN A 76 9.00 -15.86 11.03
C ASN A 76 9.10 -15.55 12.53
N GLN A 77 8.61 -16.44 13.40
CA GLN A 77 9.34 -16.59 14.67
C GLN A 77 10.77 -16.81 14.25
N TRP A 78 11.57 -15.78 14.47
CA TRP A 78 12.90 -15.67 13.95
C TRP A 78 13.65 -16.96 14.28
N ASP A 79 14.14 -17.64 13.25
CA ASP A 79 15.15 -18.68 13.38
C ASP A 79 16.49 -18.02 13.72
N TYR A 80 16.47 -17.15 14.72
CA TYR A 80 17.65 -16.65 15.38
C TYR A 80 17.83 -17.56 16.58
N SER A 81 18.93 -18.31 16.60
CA SER A 81 19.42 -18.85 17.86
C SER A 81 19.55 -17.68 18.84
N GLU A 82 19.31 -17.91 20.14
CA GLU A 82 19.41 -16.86 21.16
C GLU A 82 20.73 -16.07 21.04
N GLU A 83 21.80 -16.73 20.60
CA GLU A 83 23.12 -16.15 20.32
C GLU A 83 23.12 -15.03 19.26
N GLU A 84 22.33 -15.13 18.17
CA GLU A 84 22.27 -14.07 17.15
C GLU A 84 21.49 -12.84 17.63
N VAL A 85 20.48 -13.06 18.47
CA VAL A 85 19.72 -11.96 19.11
C VAL A 85 20.62 -11.24 20.13
N TYR A 86 21.36 -11.98 20.94
CA TYR A 86 22.31 -11.41 21.91
C TYR A 86 23.49 -10.67 21.22
N SER A 87 24.03 -11.18 20.12
CA SER A 87 25.14 -10.50 19.41
C SER A 87 24.71 -9.18 18.77
N ARG A 88 23.49 -9.11 18.22
CA ARG A 88 22.95 -7.88 17.64
C ARG A 88 22.53 -6.86 18.70
N ALA A 89 21.97 -7.32 19.82
CA ALA A 89 21.64 -6.46 20.96
C ALA A 89 22.90 -5.84 21.60
N THR A 90 23.98 -6.61 21.75
CA THR A 90 25.26 -6.12 22.28
C THR A 90 25.99 -5.19 21.31
N THR A 91 25.91 -5.44 20.00
CA THR A 91 26.48 -4.54 18.97
C THR A 91 25.72 -3.21 18.90
N ALA A 92 24.40 -3.21 19.10
CA ALA A 92 23.59 -1.99 19.12
C ALA A 92 23.79 -1.14 20.39
N LEU A 93 24.14 -1.78 21.52
CA LEU A 93 24.38 -1.11 22.80
C LEU A 93 25.83 -0.62 22.98
N ASN A 94 26.76 -1.07 22.15
CA ASN A 94 28.14 -0.61 22.19
C ASN A 94 28.64 -0.30 20.78
N PRO A 95 28.28 0.87 20.21
CA PRO A 95 28.92 1.30 18.98
C PRO A 95 30.40 1.49 19.32
N GLN A 96 31.25 0.58 18.85
CA GLN A 96 32.70 0.81 18.93
C GLN A 96 32.98 2.14 18.25
N ILE A 97 33.23 3.17 19.06
CA ILE A 97 33.68 4.47 18.62
C ILE A 97 35.01 4.19 17.91
N PRO A 98 35.12 4.41 16.59
CA PRO A 98 36.37 4.12 15.91
C PRO A 98 37.47 4.99 16.52
N SER A 99 38.44 4.31 17.14
CA SER A 99 39.70 4.81 17.68
C SER A 99 40.57 5.42 16.57
N ARG A 100 40.11 6.51 15.95
CA ARG A 100 40.87 7.27 14.94
C ARG A 100 40.98 8.76 15.28
N TYR A 101 40.66 9.15 16.51
CA TYR A 101 40.80 10.53 16.99
C TYR A 101 41.58 10.61 18.30
N TRP A 102 42.78 10.04 18.33
CA TRP A 102 43.81 10.44 19.29
C TRP A 102 45.17 10.22 18.62
N ALA A 103 45.74 11.34 18.21
CA ALA A 103 47.13 11.50 17.82
C ALA A 103 48.06 11.37 19.03
#